data_AF-A0A2U8VVJ1-F1
#
_entry.id   AF-A0A2U8VVJ1-F1
#
_cell.length_a   1.000
_cell.length_b   1.000
_cell.length_c   1.000
_cell.angle_alpha   90.00
_cell.angle_beta   90.00
_cell.angle_gamma   90.00
#
_symmetry.space_group_name_H-M   'P 1'
#
loop_
_entity.id
_entity.type
_entity.pdbx_description
1 polymer ?
#
loop_
_entity_poly.entity_id
_entity_poly.type
_entity_poly.pdbx_seq_one_letter_code
_entity_poly.pdbx_strand_id
1 'polypeptide(L)'
;MPRLRDTYFYLLENPGQRTFEACWQLFDHRTPTFVRPVYEAARRFRFATEAHAYKDWLSHGRALGLPYAPGRDTLLKIILKVKDEPELLARWIAYHAGIVGHHNLIIMDCGSTDPEHLHVLEAYRDRILIVGYERYYDTLHDTVENAAFYHLIEKNCRYVAVLDADEFLFARRAGTIGPDNVLPLLREGDEGVHAGTWFPNVAAPEEGQDGPDWTRPIRFEMSAESIHHGTVAGKAIVRSDLARAVGHVGHNLHVPEVAAQMRPGSFGRLGVLHVSRLGRRATRARVLKHLHARGLVSRTITEEDAVAHHLAQRLAEGGYDAGARHYAELYLGAGSPAAEPEEAFGTALIGGARSEPNPDLDRAIARFDFTPFLPR
;
A
#
# COMPACT_ATOMS: atom_id res chain seq x y z
N MET A 1 -15.08 10.01 -35.70
CA MET A 1 -14.18 10.44 -34.60
C MET A 1 -13.22 9.29 -34.29
N PRO A 2 -11.93 9.54 -33.97
CA PRO A 2 -11.04 8.47 -33.53
C PRO A 2 -11.61 7.81 -32.27
N ARG A 3 -11.57 6.48 -32.21
CA ARG A 3 -12.04 5.70 -31.06
C ARG A 3 -11.17 6.02 -29.84
N LEU A 4 -11.78 6.46 -28.74
CA LEU A 4 -11.12 6.72 -27.48
C LEU A 4 -10.99 5.39 -26.72
N ARG A 5 -9.77 4.95 -26.47
CA ARG A 5 -9.48 3.69 -25.77
C ARG A 5 -9.08 3.99 -24.34
N ASP A 6 -9.90 3.58 -23.40
CA ASP A 6 -9.73 3.89 -21.98
C ASP A 6 -10.03 2.70 -21.08
N THR A 7 -9.11 1.75 -21.08
CA THR A 7 -9.24 0.49 -20.35
C THR A 7 -9.36 0.68 -18.84
N TYR A 8 -8.59 1.60 -18.25
CA TYR A 8 -8.58 1.78 -16.80
C TYR A 8 -9.95 2.24 -16.28
N PHE A 9 -10.50 3.31 -16.85
CA PHE A 9 -11.81 3.80 -16.42
C PHE A 9 -12.94 2.87 -16.84
N TYR A 10 -12.80 2.17 -17.97
CA TYR A 10 -13.76 1.13 -18.32
C TYR A 10 -13.86 0.07 -17.23
N LEU A 11 -12.72 -0.50 -16.80
CA LEU A 11 -12.71 -1.51 -15.74
C LEU A 11 -13.18 -0.93 -14.40
N LEU A 12 -12.77 0.30 -14.07
CA LEU A 12 -13.23 1.00 -12.87
C LEU A 12 -14.76 1.19 -12.86
N GLU A 13 -15.38 1.50 -13.99
CA GLU A 13 -16.81 1.83 -14.08
C GLU A 13 -17.69 0.62 -14.44
N ASN A 14 -17.10 -0.53 -14.75
CA ASN A 14 -17.81 -1.76 -15.15
C ASN A 14 -17.36 -2.95 -14.28
N PRO A 15 -17.77 -3.02 -13.00
CA PRO A 15 -17.30 -4.04 -12.05
C PRO A 15 -17.51 -5.48 -12.50
N GLY A 16 -18.58 -5.77 -13.25
CA GLY A 16 -18.86 -7.11 -13.77
C GLY A 16 -17.91 -7.59 -14.87
N GLN A 17 -17.00 -6.73 -15.36
CA GLN A 17 -16.05 -7.06 -16.42
C GLN A 17 -14.60 -7.05 -15.95
N ARG A 18 -14.37 -6.91 -14.64
CA ARG A 18 -13.03 -6.86 -14.08
C ARG A 18 -12.42 -8.24 -14.01
N THR A 19 -11.38 -8.46 -14.80
CA THR A 19 -10.46 -9.59 -14.63
C THR A 19 -9.04 -9.08 -14.77
N PHE A 20 -8.06 -9.82 -14.25
CA PHE A 20 -6.67 -9.44 -14.40
C PHE A 20 -6.25 -9.40 -15.88
N GLU A 21 -6.76 -10.33 -16.68
CA GLU A 21 -6.55 -10.42 -18.12
C GLU A 21 -7.15 -9.22 -18.85
N ALA A 22 -8.26 -8.65 -18.38
CA ALA A 22 -8.88 -7.49 -19.02
C ALA A 22 -7.93 -6.26 -19.05
N CYS A 23 -6.87 -6.23 -18.23
CA CYS A 23 -5.87 -5.17 -18.23
C CYS A 23 -5.11 -5.04 -19.58
N TRP A 24 -5.04 -6.10 -20.40
CA TRP A 24 -4.40 -6.02 -21.72
C TRP A 24 -5.35 -5.55 -22.83
N GLN A 25 -6.65 -5.54 -22.56
CA GLN A 25 -7.67 -5.25 -23.57
C GLN A 25 -7.79 -3.75 -23.81
N LEU A 26 -8.35 -3.38 -24.97
CA LEU A 26 -8.60 -2.00 -25.37
C LEU A 26 -10.09 -1.76 -25.48
N PHE A 27 -10.66 -1.08 -24.48
CA PHE A 27 -12.08 -0.76 -24.45
C PHE A 27 -12.36 0.62 -25.00
N ASP A 28 -13.33 0.70 -25.91
CA ASP A 28 -13.87 1.98 -26.38
C ASP A 28 -14.70 2.57 -25.24
N HIS A 29 -14.14 3.55 -24.52
CA HIS A 29 -14.73 4.09 -23.32
C HIS A 29 -14.35 5.54 -23.11
N ARG A 30 -15.25 6.27 -22.46
CA ARG A 30 -15.05 7.65 -22.05
C ARG A 30 -15.68 7.85 -20.67
N THR A 31 -14.86 8.10 -19.66
CA THR A 31 -15.38 8.39 -18.32
C THR A 31 -16.23 9.65 -18.34
N PRO A 32 -17.41 9.65 -17.69
CA PRO A 32 -18.21 10.86 -17.51
C PRO A 32 -17.58 11.85 -16.51
N THR A 33 -16.52 11.44 -15.81
CA THR A 33 -15.92 12.23 -14.72
C THR A 33 -14.87 13.24 -15.20
N PHE A 34 -14.48 13.19 -16.48
CA PHE A 34 -13.50 14.13 -17.04
C PHE A 34 -14.09 15.53 -17.22
N VAL A 35 -13.41 16.54 -16.69
CA VAL A 35 -13.81 17.95 -16.76
C VAL A 35 -12.75 18.76 -17.49
N ARG A 36 -13.03 19.10 -18.76
CA ARG A 36 -12.10 19.81 -19.64
C ARG A 36 -11.49 21.07 -19.00
N PRO A 37 -12.26 22.01 -18.41
CA PRO A 37 -11.67 23.23 -17.83
C PRO A 37 -10.62 22.96 -16.74
N VAL A 38 -10.83 21.93 -15.92
CA VAL A 38 -9.87 21.54 -14.87
C VAL A 38 -8.58 21.03 -15.52
N TYR A 39 -8.72 20.15 -16.50
CA TYR A 39 -7.57 19.60 -17.21
C TYR A 39 -6.80 20.69 -17.98
N GLU A 40 -7.48 21.60 -18.69
CA GLU A 40 -6.85 22.71 -19.41
C GLU A 40 -6.03 23.62 -18.48
N ALA A 41 -6.57 23.91 -17.29
CA ALA A 41 -5.86 24.69 -16.28
C ALA A 41 -4.60 23.98 -15.78
N ALA A 42 -4.70 22.68 -15.47
CA ALA A 42 -3.56 21.87 -15.04
C ALA A 42 -2.51 21.70 -16.16
N ARG A 43 -2.96 21.43 -17.38
CA ARG A 43 -2.14 21.23 -18.57
C ARG A 43 -1.51 22.52 -19.09
N ARG A 44 -2.04 23.68 -18.68
CA ARG A 44 -1.70 25.03 -19.17
C ARG A 44 -1.82 25.13 -20.68
N PHE A 45 -2.87 24.53 -21.23
CA PHE A 45 -3.13 24.47 -22.67
C PHE A 45 -4.64 24.50 -22.92
N ARG A 46 -5.08 25.25 -23.93
CA ARG A 46 -6.49 25.28 -24.36
C ARG A 46 -6.67 24.41 -25.60
N PHE A 47 -7.60 23.46 -25.55
CA PHE A 47 -7.92 22.59 -26.67
C PHE A 47 -9.05 23.20 -27.52
N ALA A 48 -9.22 22.74 -28.75
CA ALA A 48 -10.36 23.18 -29.57
C ALA A 48 -11.68 22.58 -29.05
N THR A 49 -11.65 21.30 -28.65
CA THR A 49 -12.83 20.52 -28.25
C THR A 49 -12.55 19.70 -27.01
N GLU A 50 -13.61 19.26 -26.32
CA GLU A 50 -13.50 18.32 -25.21
C GLU A 50 -12.91 16.96 -25.63
N ALA A 51 -13.22 16.49 -26.84
CA ALA A 51 -12.63 15.26 -27.37
C ALA A 51 -11.10 15.37 -27.55
N HIS A 52 -10.60 16.53 -27.98
CA HIS A 52 -9.15 16.77 -28.06
C HIS A 52 -8.50 16.83 -26.67
N ALA A 53 -9.12 17.52 -25.72
CA ALA A 53 -8.65 17.57 -24.33
C ALA A 53 -8.61 16.17 -23.70
N TYR A 54 -9.66 15.37 -23.90
CA TYR A 54 -9.73 14.00 -23.39
C TYR A 54 -8.64 13.12 -23.99
N LYS A 55 -8.41 13.20 -25.31
CA LYS A 55 -7.36 12.44 -25.99
C LYS A 55 -5.96 12.82 -25.48
N ASP A 56 -5.69 14.11 -25.26
CA ASP A 56 -4.42 14.57 -24.67
C ASP A 56 -4.26 14.07 -23.23
N TRP A 57 -5.35 14.09 -22.44
CA TRP A 57 -5.33 13.55 -21.09
C TRP A 57 -4.99 12.06 -21.08
N LEU A 58 -5.62 11.24 -21.93
CA LEU A 58 -5.29 9.81 -22.07
C LEU A 58 -3.82 9.58 -22.45
N SER A 59 -3.27 10.41 -23.34
CA SER A 59 -1.95 10.19 -23.93
C SER A 59 -0.79 10.79 -23.12
N HIS A 60 -1.07 11.84 -22.36
CA HIS A 60 -0.05 12.63 -21.66
C HIS A 60 -0.47 12.98 -20.23
N GLY A 61 -1.67 13.51 -20.05
CA GLY A 61 -2.10 14.04 -18.76
C GLY A 61 -2.05 13.03 -17.62
N ARG A 62 -2.42 11.78 -17.89
CA ARG A 62 -2.43 10.72 -16.88
C ARG A 62 -1.05 10.37 -16.34
N ALA A 63 -0.11 10.09 -17.23
CA ALA A 63 1.28 9.75 -16.90
C ALA A 63 2.03 10.93 -16.24
N LEU A 64 1.58 12.17 -16.49
CA LEU A 64 2.09 13.36 -15.81
C LEU A 64 1.48 13.59 -14.42
N GLY A 65 0.43 12.85 -14.06
CA GLY A 65 -0.25 13.00 -12.77
C GLY A 65 -1.13 14.23 -12.68
N LEU A 66 -1.67 14.72 -13.81
CA LEU A 66 -2.40 15.98 -13.84
C LEU A 66 -3.83 15.84 -13.31
N PRO A 67 -4.34 16.88 -12.60
CA PRO A 67 -5.77 17.00 -12.32
C PRO A 67 -6.61 16.95 -13.59
N TYR A 68 -7.72 16.23 -13.52
CA TYR A 68 -8.67 16.07 -14.65
C TYR A 68 -10.12 16.33 -14.26
N ALA A 69 -10.40 16.46 -12.95
CA ALA A 69 -11.68 16.87 -12.39
C ALA A 69 -11.46 17.51 -11.01
N PRO A 70 -12.45 18.21 -10.42
CA PRO A 70 -12.31 18.79 -9.10
C PRO A 70 -11.94 17.72 -8.05
N GLY A 71 -10.81 17.93 -7.37
CA GLY A 71 -10.29 16.98 -6.37
C GLY A 71 -9.81 15.63 -6.94
N ARG A 72 -9.67 15.48 -8.27
CA ARG A 72 -9.19 14.24 -8.89
C ARG A 72 -7.99 14.49 -9.79
N ASP A 73 -6.94 13.71 -9.55
CA ASP A 73 -5.77 13.62 -10.41
C ASP A 73 -5.35 12.15 -10.57
N THR A 74 -4.24 11.95 -11.26
CA THR A 74 -3.61 10.64 -11.49
C THR A 74 -2.17 10.61 -10.97
N LEU A 75 -1.85 11.39 -9.94
CA LEU A 75 -0.47 11.54 -9.50
C LEU A 75 0.08 10.22 -8.94
N LEU A 76 -0.66 9.60 -8.03
CA LEU A 76 -0.27 8.37 -7.35
C LEU A 76 -1.41 7.37 -7.43
N LYS A 77 -1.11 6.13 -7.81
CA LYS A 77 -1.98 4.97 -7.57
C LYS A 77 -1.39 4.09 -6.49
N ILE A 78 -2.26 3.59 -5.61
CA ILE A 78 -1.87 2.67 -4.54
C ILE A 78 -2.56 1.34 -4.80
N ILE A 79 -1.75 0.31 -4.94
CA ILE A 79 -2.19 -1.05 -5.14
C ILE A 79 -2.12 -1.76 -3.79
N LEU A 80 -3.24 -2.31 -3.35
CA LEU A 80 -3.31 -3.21 -2.21
C LEU A 80 -3.26 -4.65 -2.72
N LYS A 81 -2.35 -5.46 -2.17
CA LYS A 81 -2.49 -6.93 -2.23
C LYS A 81 -3.12 -7.41 -0.93
N VAL A 82 -4.20 -8.18 -1.01
CA VAL A 82 -4.93 -8.58 0.19
C VAL A 82 -5.58 -9.94 0.06
N LYS A 83 -5.68 -10.64 1.18
CA LYS A 83 -6.46 -11.86 1.33
C LYS A 83 -7.02 -11.96 2.73
N ASP A 84 -8.34 -12.02 2.87
CA ASP A 84 -9.02 -12.32 4.14
C ASP A 84 -8.59 -11.40 5.31
N GLU A 85 -8.49 -10.08 5.07
CA GLU A 85 -8.13 -9.06 6.08
C GLU A 85 -9.35 -8.21 6.50
N PRO A 86 -10.36 -8.75 7.20
CA PRO A 86 -11.59 -8.01 7.53
C PRO A 86 -11.36 -6.83 8.48
N GLU A 87 -10.36 -6.94 9.37
CA GLU A 87 -10.12 -5.93 10.41
C GLU A 87 -9.48 -4.65 9.86
N LEU A 88 -8.57 -4.78 8.89
CA LEU A 88 -7.78 -3.67 8.37
C LEU A 88 -8.32 -3.09 7.06
N LEU A 89 -8.99 -3.89 6.23
CA LEU A 89 -9.34 -3.49 4.86
C LEU A 89 -10.14 -2.18 4.81
N ALA A 90 -11.20 -2.05 5.62
CA ALA A 90 -12.01 -0.84 5.63
C ALA A 90 -11.22 0.39 6.08
N ARG A 91 -10.31 0.21 7.06
CA ARG A 91 -9.43 1.27 7.58
C ARG A 91 -8.41 1.70 6.54
N TRP A 92 -7.78 0.72 5.90
CA TRP A 92 -6.81 0.91 4.83
C TRP A 92 -7.43 1.68 3.67
N ILE A 93 -8.63 1.29 3.22
CA ILE A 93 -9.36 1.97 2.15
C ILE A 93 -9.65 3.41 2.54
N ALA A 94 -10.23 3.65 3.71
CA ALA A 94 -10.60 5.00 4.16
C ALA A 94 -9.38 5.92 4.24
N TYR A 95 -8.28 5.44 4.82
CA TYR A 95 -7.05 6.20 4.97
C TYR A 95 -6.42 6.56 3.62
N HIS A 96 -6.20 5.57 2.74
CA HIS A 96 -5.54 5.80 1.46
C HIS A 96 -6.43 6.51 0.44
N ALA A 97 -7.76 6.31 0.49
CA ALA A 97 -8.69 7.11 -0.31
C ALA A 97 -8.68 8.58 0.11
N GLY A 98 -8.38 8.90 1.38
CA GLY A 98 -8.13 10.26 1.84
C GLY A 98 -6.89 10.90 1.21
N ILE A 99 -5.90 10.08 0.81
CA ILE A 99 -4.68 10.55 0.12
C ILE A 99 -4.93 10.72 -1.38
N VAL A 100 -5.35 9.64 -2.06
CA VAL A 100 -5.33 9.57 -3.54
C VAL A 100 -6.72 9.61 -4.18
N GLY A 101 -7.79 9.50 -3.39
CA GLY A 101 -9.15 9.26 -3.86
C GLY A 101 -9.40 7.79 -4.25
N HIS A 102 -10.65 7.33 -4.11
CA HIS A 102 -11.02 5.94 -4.40
C HIS A 102 -10.63 5.47 -5.82
N HIS A 103 -10.72 6.36 -6.82
CA HIS A 103 -10.39 6.06 -8.23
C HIS A 103 -8.90 5.84 -8.50
N ASN A 104 -8.03 6.06 -7.50
CA ASN A 104 -6.61 5.78 -7.56
C ASN A 104 -6.19 4.60 -6.68
N LEU A 105 -7.14 3.99 -5.97
CA LEU A 105 -6.92 2.72 -5.29
C LEU A 105 -7.17 1.57 -6.26
N ILE A 106 -6.35 0.54 -6.15
CA ILE A 106 -6.50 -0.73 -6.85
C ILE A 106 -6.37 -1.82 -5.80
N ILE A 107 -7.34 -2.74 -5.73
CA ILE A 107 -7.28 -3.87 -4.82
C ILE A 107 -7.13 -5.14 -5.63
N MET A 108 -6.04 -5.86 -5.38
CA MET A 108 -5.79 -7.21 -5.86
C MET A 108 -6.24 -8.19 -4.79
N ASP A 109 -7.42 -8.77 -4.99
CA ASP A 109 -7.97 -9.79 -4.08
C ASP A 109 -7.38 -11.16 -4.41
N CYS A 110 -6.55 -11.69 -3.52
CA CYS A 110 -5.80 -12.94 -3.72
C CYS A 110 -6.60 -14.19 -3.31
N GLY A 111 -7.87 -14.23 -3.74
CA GLY A 111 -8.80 -15.32 -3.48
C GLY A 111 -9.30 -15.34 -2.05
N SER A 112 -9.84 -14.21 -1.57
CA SER A 112 -10.50 -14.14 -0.28
C SER A 112 -11.76 -15.00 -0.22
N THR A 113 -12.04 -15.51 0.96
CA THR A 113 -13.20 -16.35 1.30
C THR A 113 -13.93 -15.87 2.56
N ASP A 114 -13.31 -14.96 3.33
CA ASP A 114 -13.86 -14.35 4.52
C ASP A 114 -15.08 -13.47 4.19
N PRO A 115 -16.29 -13.76 4.73
CA PRO A 115 -17.50 -13.02 4.37
C PRO A 115 -17.47 -11.54 4.75
N GLU A 116 -16.82 -11.16 5.85
CA GLU A 116 -16.72 -9.77 6.29
C GLU A 116 -15.81 -8.99 5.34
N HIS A 117 -14.68 -9.58 4.97
CA HIS A 117 -13.79 -9.03 3.95
C HIS A 117 -14.51 -8.82 2.61
N LEU A 118 -15.21 -9.85 2.12
CA LEU A 118 -15.94 -9.80 0.85
C LEU A 118 -17.07 -8.75 0.89
N HIS A 119 -17.74 -8.60 2.03
CA HIS A 119 -18.75 -7.55 2.23
C HIS A 119 -18.13 -6.15 2.09
N VAL A 120 -16.94 -5.93 2.65
CA VAL A 120 -16.21 -4.65 2.48
C VAL A 120 -15.86 -4.41 1.01
N LEU A 121 -15.30 -5.41 0.31
CA LEU A 121 -14.98 -5.26 -1.12
C LEU A 121 -16.21 -4.90 -1.96
N GLU A 122 -17.33 -5.58 -1.73
CA GLU A 122 -18.60 -5.31 -2.41
C GLU A 122 -19.08 -3.87 -2.18
N ALA A 123 -18.98 -3.35 -0.95
CA ALA A 123 -19.37 -1.97 -0.62
C ALA A 123 -18.53 -0.89 -1.34
N TYR A 124 -17.33 -1.24 -1.80
CA TYR A 124 -16.44 -0.33 -2.54
C TYR A 124 -16.36 -0.64 -4.05
N ARG A 125 -17.05 -1.66 -4.53
CA ARG A 125 -16.91 -2.15 -5.91
C ARG A 125 -17.11 -1.07 -6.96
N ASP A 126 -18.04 -0.13 -6.78
CA ASP A 126 -18.33 0.89 -7.80
C ASP A 126 -17.38 2.10 -7.76
N ARG A 127 -16.45 2.13 -6.81
CA ARG A 127 -15.57 3.28 -6.54
C ARG A 127 -14.08 2.96 -6.67
N ILE A 128 -13.71 1.70 -6.48
CA ILE A 128 -12.34 1.20 -6.49
C ILE A 128 -12.21 0.14 -7.58
N LEU A 129 -11.05 0.10 -8.26
CA LEU A 129 -10.73 -0.99 -9.18
C LEU A 129 -10.34 -2.23 -8.35
N ILE A 130 -11.29 -3.15 -8.16
CA ILE A 130 -11.07 -4.42 -7.45
C ILE A 130 -10.97 -5.55 -8.47
N VAL A 131 -9.86 -6.29 -8.45
CA VAL A 131 -9.55 -7.35 -9.42
C VAL A 131 -9.15 -8.59 -8.66
N GLY A 132 -9.73 -9.75 -9.02
CA GLY A 132 -9.29 -11.04 -8.52
C GLY A 132 -7.90 -11.38 -9.07
N TYR A 133 -6.98 -11.76 -8.19
CA TYR A 133 -5.61 -12.13 -8.54
C TYR A 133 -5.35 -13.59 -8.14
N GLU A 134 -5.44 -14.49 -9.12
CA GLU A 134 -5.40 -15.94 -8.89
C GLU A 134 -3.98 -16.52 -8.74
N ARG A 135 -2.94 -15.68 -8.89
CA ARG A 135 -1.54 -16.08 -8.72
C ARG A 135 -1.11 -15.97 -7.26
N TYR A 136 0.11 -16.45 -6.98
CA TYR A 136 0.74 -16.23 -5.68
C TYR A 136 0.87 -14.71 -5.41
N TYR A 137 0.47 -14.25 -4.23
CA TYR A 137 0.26 -12.83 -3.98
C TYR A 137 1.54 -11.98 -4.13
N ASP A 138 2.72 -12.50 -3.76
CA ASP A 138 3.98 -11.75 -3.93
C ASP A 138 4.40 -11.64 -5.40
N THR A 139 3.89 -12.51 -6.28
CA THR A 139 4.12 -12.41 -7.72
C THR A 139 3.63 -11.07 -8.27
N LEU A 140 2.66 -10.41 -7.62
CA LEU A 140 2.18 -9.08 -8.01
C LEU A 140 3.32 -8.04 -8.09
N HIS A 141 4.36 -8.21 -7.28
CA HIS A 141 5.50 -7.30 -7.29
C HIS A 141 6.35 -7.43 -8.55
N ASP A 142 6.35 -8.58 -9.23
CA ASP A 142 7.09 -8.81 -10.47
C ASP A 142 6.44 -8.07 -11.63
N THR A 143 7.09 -7.00 -12.08
CA THR A 143 6.55 -6.13 -13.15
C THR A 143 6.70 -6.72 -14.54
N VAL A 144 7.58 -7.72 -14.71
CA VAL A 144 7.81 -8.41 -15.98
C VAL A 144 6.74 -9.50 -16.13
N GLU A 145 6.49 -10.28 -15.09
CA GLU A 145 5.45 -11.32 -15.10
C GLU A 145 4.04 -10.73 -15.21
N ASN A 146 3.85 -9.52 -14.67
CA ASN A 146 2.61 -8.75 -14.72
C ASN A 146 2.67 -7.59 -15.73
N ALA A 147 3.45 -7.73 -16.81
CA ALA A 147 3.76 -6.64 -17.74
C ALA A 147 2.53 -5.94 -18.37
N ALA A 148 1.43 -6.66 -18.59
CA ALA A 148 0.19 -6.05 -19.11
C ALA A 148 -0.45 -5.11 -18.08
N PHE A 149 -0.54 -5.55 -16.82
CA PHE A 149 -1.06 -4.74 -15.73
C PHE A 149 -0.17 -3.52 -15.48
N TYR A 150 1.15 -3.69 -15.36
CA TYR A 150 2.03 -2.54 -15.14
C TYR A 150 2.09 -1.58 -16.34
N HIS A 151 1.86 -2.06 -17.57
CA HIS A 151 1.69 -1.15 -18.71
C HIS A 151 0.40 -0.32 -18.61
N LEU A 152 -0.69 -0.92 -18.14
CA LEU A 152 -1.90 -0.17 -17.83
C LEU A 152 -1.61 0.90 -16.77
N ILE A 153 -0.90 0.56 -15.70
CA ILE A 153 -0.53 1.52 -14.64
C ILE A 153 0.35 2.65 -15.17
N GLU A 154 1.39 2.34 -15.94
CA GLU A 154 2.29 3.29 -16.62
C GLU A 154 1.52 4.40 -17.36
N LYS A 155 0.45 4.03 -18.07
CA LYS A 155 -0.38 4.98 -18.82
C LYS A 155 -1.41 5.73 -17.98
N ASN A 156 -1.62 5.34 -16.72
CA ASN A 156 -2.73 5.82 -15.91
C ASN A 156 -2.33 6.59 -14.65
N CYS A 157 -1.04 6.66 -14.31
CA CYS A 157 -0.55 7.51 -13.25
C CYS A 157 0.92 7.87 -13.42
N ARG A 158 1.39 8.87 -12.66
CA ARG A 158 2.83 9.21 -12.61
C ARG A 158 3.61 8.33 -11.65
N TYR A 159 3.04 8.01 -10.49
CA TYR A 159 3.65 7.18 -9.46
C TYR A 159 2.75 6.00 -9.10
N VAL A 160 3.37 4.90 -8.67
CA VAL A 160 2.69 3.71 -8.17
C VAL A 160 3.38 3.23 -6.89
N ALA A 161 2.57 2.73 -5.95
CA ALA A 161 3.03 2.01 -4.77
C ALA A 161 2.24 0.72 -4.62
N VAL A 162 2.89 -0.34 -4.12
CA VAL A 162 2.22 -1.57 -3.70
C VAL A 162 2.37 -1.69 -2.20
N LEU A 163 1.25 -1.70 -1.47
CA LEU A 163 1.19 -1.75 -0.02
C LEU A 163 0.40 -2.97 0.44
N ASP A 164 0.70 -3.42 1.66
CA ASP A 164 -0.02 -4.46 2.38
C ASP A 164 -1.12 -3.85 3.27
N ALA A 165 -2.05 -4.67 3.75
CA ALA A 165 -3.24 -4.18 4.49
C ALA A 165 -2.89 -3.53 5.84
N ASP A 166 -1.73 -3.83 6.39
CA ASP A 166 -1.17 -3.31 7.64
C ASP A 166 -0.24 -2.10 7.42
N GLU A 167 -0.20 -1.54 6.22
CA GLU A 167 0.74 -0.48 5.86
C GLU A 167 0.03 0.83 5.51
N PHE A 168 0.37 1.90 6.24
CA PHE A 168 -0.26 3.22 6.10
C PHE A 168 0.78 4.27 5.70
N LEU A 169 0.69 4.74 4.45
CA LEU A 169 1.61 5.71 3.88
C LEU A 169 1.46 7.11 4.48
N PHE A 170 2.56 7.77 4.80
CA PHE A 170 2.56 9.18 5.18
C PHE A 170 3.79 9.88 4.60
N ALA A 171 3.76 11.22 4.61
CA ALA A 171 4.92 12.02 4.24
C ALA A 171 5.25 13.05 5.30
N ARG A 172 6.53 13.39 5.37
CA ARG A 172 7.08 14.46 6.18
C ARG A 172 7.27 15.71 5.32
N ARG A 173 6.62 16.80 5.68
CA ARG A 173 6.73 18.08 4.97
C ARG A 173 6.46 19.25 5.91
N ALA A 174 7.29 20.29 5.81
CA ALA A 174 7.12 21.55 6.57
C ALA A 174 6.94 21.36 8.09
N GLY A 175 7.72 20.46 8.71
CA GLY A 175 7.68 20.19 10.16
C GLY A 175 6.49 19.36 10.64
N THR A 176 5.72 18.78 9.71
CA THR A 176 4.59 17.90 10.01
C THR A 176 4.74 16.56 9.31
N ILE A 177 4.08 15.56 9.86
CA ILE A 177 3.85 14.26 9.23
C ILE A 177 2.37 14.13 8.89
N GLY A 178 2.03 13.45 7.80
CA GLY A 178 0.63 13.15 7.50
C GLY A 178 0.36 12.61 6.10
N PRO A 179 -0.84 12.02 5.90
CA PRO A 179 -1.34 11.63 4.58
C PRO A 179 -1.46 12.83 3.62
N ASP A 180 -1.87 14.01 4.12
CA ASP A 180 -2.02 15.22 3.30
C ASP A 180 -0.71 15.73 2.69
N ASN A 181 0.43 15.33 3.27
CA ASN A 181 1.75 15.71 2.78
C ASN A 181 2.21 14.88 1.58
N VAL A 182 1.61 13.71 1.32
CA VAL A 182 2.10 12.73 0.33
C VAL A 182 2.05 13.31 -1.09
N LEU A 183 0.87 13.75 -1.54
CA LEU A 183 0.74 14.28 -2.89
C LEU A 183 1.55 15.57 -3.12
N PRO A 184 1.54 16.58 -2.22
CA PRO A 184 2.42 17.74 -2.34
C PRO A 184 3.90 17.35 -2.49
N LEU A 185 4.37 16.41 -1.68
CA LEU A 185 5.76 15.94 -1.72
C LEU A 185 6.12 15.32 -3.08
N LEU A 186 5.26 14.45 -3.61
CA LEU A 186 5.44 13.82 -4.93
C LEU A 186 5.33 14.80 -6.10
N ARG A 187 4.57 15.90 -5.96
CA ARG A 187 4.51 16.96 -6.99
C ARG A 187 5.78 17.80 -7.04
N GLU A 188 6.38 18.05 -5.88
CA GLU A 188 7.62 18.83 -5.74
C GLU A 188 8.86 18.06 -6.20
N GLY A 189 8.85 16.73 -6.03
CA GLY A 189 9.93 15.85 -6.46
C GLY A 189 9.86 15.44 -7.93
N ASP A 190 11.01 15.08 -8.49
CA ASP A 190 11.14 14.43 -9.79
C ASP A 190 11.84 13.05 -9.71
N GLU A 191 12.02 12.56 -8.48
CA GLU A 191 12.70 11.29 -8.23
C GLU A 191 12.00 10.15 -8.96
N GLY A 192 12.82 9.25 -9.50
CA GLY A 192 12.34 8.03 -10.14
C GLY A 192 11.77 7.05 -9.12
N VAL A 193 12.38 6.99 -7.95
CA VAL A 193 11.95 6.16 -6.83
C VAL A 193 12.07 6.96 -5.54
N HIS A 194 11.04 6.91 -4.71
CA HIS A 194 11.11 7.36 -3.32
C HIS A 194 11.10 6.14 -2.38
N ALA A 195 12.00 6.15 -1.42
CA ALA A 195 12.10 5.12 -0.40
C ALA A 195 11.16 5.45 0.77
N GLY A 196 10.07 4.71 0.90
CA GLY A 196 9.21 4.78 2.07
C GLY A 196 9.83 3.95 3.20
N THR A 197 10.24 4.59 4.28
CA THR A 197 10.80 3.90 5.45
C THR A 197 9.66 3.26 6.27
N TRP A 198 9.76 1.96 6.55
CA TRP A 198 8.85 1.30 7.50
C TRP A 198 9.14 1.71 8.94
N PHE A 199 8.09 2.03 9.68
CA PHE A 199 8.12 2.21 11.12
C PHE A 199 7.15 1.20 11.74
N PRO A 200 7.62 0.15 12.43
CA PRO A 200 6.75 -0.85 13.03
C PRO A 200 6.12 -0.31 14.32
N ASN A 201 4.86 -0.65 14.58
CA ASN A 201 4.23 -0.25 15.84
C ASN A 201 4.80 -1.02 17.04
N VAL A 202 5.08 -0.34 18.14
CA VAL A 202 5.70 -0.90 19.36
C VAL A 202 4.76 -1.86 20.08
N ALA A 203 3.48 -1.52 20.12
CA ALA A 203 2.45 -2.33 20.75
C ALA A 203 1.18 -2.31 19.91
N ALA A 204 0.29 -3.26 20.19
CA ALA A 204 -1.06 -3.24 19.63
C ALA A 204 -1.76 -1.91 19.95
N PRO A 205 -2.66 -1.43 19.06
CA PRO A 205 -3.56 -0.35 19.44
C PRO A 205 -4.36 -0.75 20.68
N GLU A 206 -4.74 0.24 21.48
CA GLU A 206 -5.58 0.00 22.66
C GLU A 206 -6.91 -0.66 22.24
N GLU A 207 -7.41 -1.62 23.01
CA GLU A 207 -8.69 -2.28 22.70
C GLU A 207 -9.86 -1.41 23.21
N GLY A 208 -10.84 -1.15 22.34
CA GLY A 208 -12.12 -0.55 22.65
C GLY A 208 -13.24 -1.59 22.80
N GLN A 209 -14.51 -1.15 22.77
CA GLN A 209 -15.67 -2.05 22.88
C GLN A 209 -15.81 -3.00 21.69
N ASP A 210 -15.47 -2.54 20.48
CA ASP A 210 -15.69 -3.26 19.21
C ASP A 210 -14.37 -3.68 18.53
N GLY A 211 -13.25 -3.72 19.28
CA GLY A 211 -11.91 -4.02 18.77
C GLY A 211 -10.94 -2.84 18.90
N PRO A 212 -9.85 -2.79 18.12
CA PRO A 212 -8.81 -1.77 18.27
C PRO A 212 -9.35 -0.32 18.17
N ASP A 213 -9.09 0.49 19.18
CA ASP A 213 -9.39 1.92 19.24
C ASP A 213 -8.35 2.71 18.45
N TRP A 214 -8.58 2.80 17.14
CA TRP A 214 -7.75 3.56 16.21
C TRP A 214 -7.74 5.07 16.48
N THR A 215 -8.63 5.60 17.32
CA THR A 215 -8.67 7.05 17.61
C THR A 215 -7.54 7.49 18.54
N ARG A 216 -6.90 6.53 19.22
CA ARG A 216 -5.75 6.77 20.08
C ARG A 216 -4.44 6.81 19.28
N PRO A 217 -3.46 7.63 19.71
CA PRO A 217 -2.14 7.59 19.11
C PRO A 217 -1.49 6.22 19.24
N ILE A 218 -0.96 5.70 18.15
CA ILE A 218 -0.17 4.46 18.12
C ILE A 218 1.32 4.85 18.18
N ARG A 219 2.11 4.11 18.96
CA ARG A 219 3.56 4.29 19.06
C ARG A 219 4.28 3.44 18.03
N PHE A 220 5.28 4.04 17.37
CA PHE A 220 6.11 3.40 16.35
C PHE A 220 7.58 3.54 16.69
N GLU A 221 8.33 2.47 16.48
CA GLU A 221 9.78 2.45 16.70
C GLU A 221 10.49 3.32 15.66
N MET A 222 11.50 4.08 16.09
CA MET A 222 12.31 4.93 15.22
C MET A 222 13.79 4.96 15.61
N SER A 223 14.28 3.94 16.31
CA SER A 223 15.70 3.76 16.56
C SER A 223 16.51 3.80 15.25
N ALA A 224 17.79 4.13 15.30
CA ALA A 224 18.64 4.14 14.09
C ALA A 224 18.64 2.78 13.39
N GLU A 225 18.63 1.68 14.14
CA GLU A 225 18.49 0.32 13.61
C GLU A 225 17.14 0.12 12.90
N SER A 226 16.04 0.58 13.51
CA SER A 226 14.71 0.52 12.91
C SER A 226 14.59 1.36 11.64
N ILE A 227 15.14 2.59 11.63
CA ILE A 227 15.20 3.43 10.42
C ILE A 227 16.02 2.74 9.33
N HIS A 228 17.15 2.13 9.70
CA HIS A 228 17.99 1.41 8.73
C HIS A 228 17.23 0.23 8.11
N HIS A 229 16.73 -0.68 8.94
CA HIS A 229 15.99 -1.86 8.48
C HIS A 229 14.71 -1.47 7.75
N GLY A 230 13.97 -0.49 8.26
CA GLY A 230 12.76 0.01 7.66
C GLY A 230 13.00 0.72 6.32
N THR A 231 14.16 1.34 6.12
CA THR A 231 14.52 1.91 4.82
C THR A 231 14.91 0.82 3.83
N VAL A 232 15.60 -0.22 4.28
CA VAL A 232 15.99 -1.36 3.43
C VAL A 232 14.76 -2.17 2.99
N ALA A 233 13.90 -2.56 3.93
CA ALA A 233 12.77 -3.45 3.70
C ALA A 233 11.46 -2.72 3.33
N GLY A 234 11.43 -1.40 3.52
CA GLY A 234 10.25 -0.55 3.34
C GLY A 234 9.68 -0.53 1.93
N LYS A 235 8.64 0.29 1.73
CA LYS A 235 7.92 0.34 0.46
C LYS A 235 8.37 1.45 -0.47
N ALA A 236 8.64 1.07 -1.71
CA ALA A 236 9.02 2.01 -2.75
C ALA A 236 7.77 2.68 -3.37
N ILE A 237 7.85 3.99 -3.59
CA ILE A 237 6.95 4.70 -4.51
C ILE A 237 7.73 4.93 -5.79
N VAL A 238 7.32 4.25 -6.86
CA VAL A 238 8.05 4.17 -8.12
C VAL A 238 7.35 5.02 -9.18
N ARG A 239 8.11 5.79 -9.95
CA ARG A 239 7.59 6.46 -11.14
C ARG A 239 7.17 5.40 -12.15
N SER A 240 5.94 5.45 -12.61
CA SER A 240 5.28 4.32 -13.28
C SER A 240 5.95 3.93 -14.61
N ASP A 241 6.61 4.87 -15.29
CA ASP A 241 7.44 4.67 -16.48
C ASP A 241 8.70 3.84 -16.21
N LEU A 242 9.16 3.78 -14.95
CA LEU A 242 10.30 2.97 -14.52
C LEU A 242 9.90 1.58 -14.05
N ALA A 243 8.60 1.30 -13.80
CA ALA A 243 8.15 0.05 -13.19
C ALA A 243 8.73 -1.20 -13.88
N ARG A 244 8.67 -1.24 -15.22
CA ARG A 244 9.25 -2.35 -15.99
C ARG A 244 10.78 -2.43 -15.93
N ALA A 245 11.45 -1.28 -15.86
CA ALA A 245 12.91 -1.23 -15.83
C ALA A 245 13.46 -1.70 -14.47
N VAL A 246 12.73 -1.46 -13.38
CA VAL A 246 13.13 -1.90 -12.04
C VAL A 246 12.77 -3.35 -11.76
N GLY A 247 11.97 -4.01 -12.60
CA GLY A 247 11.59 -5.42 -12.45
C GLY A 247 10.64 -5.69 -11.27
N HIS A 248 10.63 -4.84 -10.25
CA HIS A 248 9.87 -5.01 -9.02
C HIS A 248 9.27 -3.69 -8.51
N VAL A 249 8.01 -3.70 -8.08
CA VAL A 249 7.41 -2.59 -7.32
C VAL A 249 6.90 -3.14 -6.00
N GLY A 250 7.51 -2.74 -4.90
CA GLY A 250 7.17 -3.26 -3.58
C GLY A 250 8.22 -2.84 -2.57
N HIS A 251 9.38 -3.49 -2.58
CA HIS A 251 10.45 -3.20 -1.62
C HIS A 251 11.46 -2.14 -2.12
N ASN A 252 12.11 -1.48 -1.17
CA ASN A 252 13.16 -0.49 -1.40
C ASN A 252 14.48 -1.14 -1.86
N LEU A 253 15.38 -1.46 -0.92
CA LEU A 253 16.78 -1.79 -1.22
C LEU A 253 17.06 -3.28 -1.36
N HIS A 254 16.07 -4.14 -1.06
CA HIS A 254 16.15 -5.58 -1.37
C HIS A 254 16.22 -5.85 -2.88
N VAL A 255 15.83 -4.88 -3.70
CA VAL A 255 15.85 -4.99 -5.16
C VAL A 255 16.92 -4.05 -5.72
N PRO A 256 18.06 -4.59 -6.20
CA PRO A 256 19.17 -3.79 -6.70
C PRO A 256 18.76 -2.78 -7.78
N GLU A 257 17.83 -3.15 -8.66
CA GLU A 257 17.34 -2.32 -9.75
C GLU A 257 16.52 -1.13 -9.25
N VAL A 258 15.76 -1.30 -8.16
CA VAL A 258 15.03 -0.22 -7.48
C VAL A 258 16.04 0.71 -6.79
N ALA A 259 16.99 0.14 -6.04
CA ALA A 259 18.04 0.90 -5.35
C ALA A 259 18.88 1.75 -6.33
N ALA A 260 19.17 1.23 -7.53
CA ALA A 260 19.92 1.93 -8.56
C ALA A 260 19.22 3.19 -9.11
N GLN A 261 17.90 3.33 -8.91
CA GLN A 261 17.14 4.52 -9.31
C GLN A 261 17.04 5.57 -8.21
N MET A 262 17.50 5.28 -6.99
CA MET A 262 17.39 6.19 -5.86
C MET A 262 18.47 7.28 -5.90
N ARG A 263 18.12 8.46 -5.41
CA ARG A 263 18.99 9.64 -5.30
C ARG A 263 18.92 10.20 -3.87
N PRO A 264 19.74 11.20 -3.50
CA PRO A 264 19.65 11.79 -2.17
C PRO A 264 18.24 12.27 -1.77
N GLY A 265 17.43 12.76 -2.73
CA GLY A 265 16.06 13.19 -2.47
C GLY A 265 15.04 12.07 -2.28
N SER A 266 15.43 10.81 -2.48
CA SER A 266 14.57 9.62 -2.33
C SER A 266 14.25 9.26 -0.87
N PHE A 267 15.07 9.71 0.09
CA PHE A 267 15.06 9.19 1.46
C PHE A 267 14.55 10.19 2.51
N GLY A 268 14.14 9.69 3.68
CA GLY A 268 13.82 10.50 4.87
C GLY A 268 12.58 11.41 4.76
N ARG A 269 11.78 11.22 3.70
CA ARG A 269 10.66 12.10 3.35
C ARG A 269 9.31 11.38 3.33
N LEU A 270 9.33 10.10 3.00
CA LEU A 270 8.16 9.22 2.99
C LEU A 270 8.35 8.13 4.03
N GLY A 271 7.28 7.83 4.74
CA GLY A 271 7.25 6.78 5.74
C GLY A 271 6.00 5.94 5.58
N VAL A 272 6.04 4.75 6.15
CA VAL A 272 4.93 3.81 6.17
C VAL A 272 4.80 3.31 7.59
N LEU A 273 3.66 3.60 8.22
CA LEU A 273 3.30 3.04 9.51
C LEU A 273 2.94 1.58 9.29
N HIS A 274 3.76 0.67 9.81
CA HIS A 274 3.59 -0.77 9.65
C HIS A 274 2.96 -1.38 10.92
N VAL A 275 1.65 -1.60 10.85
CA VAL A 275 0.82 -2.08 11.98
C VAL A 275 0.86 -3.61 12.05
N SER A 276 2.06 -4.14 12.26
CA SER A 276 2.29 -5.59 12.36
C SER A 276 1.77 -6.18 13.68
N ARG A 277 1.60 -5.37 14.72
CA ARG A 277 1.06 -5.79 16.02
C ARG A 277 -0.40 -5.35 16.14
N LEU A 278 -1.34 -6.26 15.96
CA LEU A 278 -2.78 -5.94 15.96
C LEU A 278 -3.50 -6.32 17.26
N GLY A 279 -2.77 -6.89 18.22
CA GLY A 279 -3.35 -7.45 19.43
C GLY A 279 -3.53 -8.96 19.32
N ARG A 280 -3.77 -9.62 20.47
CA ARG A 280 -3.77 -11.10 20.55
C ARG A 280 -4.76 -11.73 19.59
N ARG A 281 -6.02 -11.27 19.60
CA ARG A 281 -7.12 -11.85 18.80
C ARG A 281 -6.83 -11.75 17.31
N ALA A 282 -6.57 -10.53 16.84
CA ALA A 282 -6.26 -10.21 15.46
C ALA A 282 -5.04 -10.98 14.92
N THR A 283 -3.92 -10.92 15.67
CA THR A 283 -2.69 -11.62 15.30
C THR A 283 -2.92 -13.13 15.24
N ARG A 284 -3.62 -13.73 16.22
CA ARG A 284 -3.92 -15.18 16.20
C ARG A 284 -4.79 -15.56 15.00
N ALA A 285 -5.83 -14.80 14.70
CA ALA A 285 -6.69 -15.05 13.55
C ALA A 285 -5.91 -15.02 12.23
N ARG A 286 -5.07 -13.99 12.02
CA ARG A 286 -4.25 -13.83 10.81
C ARG A 286 -3.22 -14.96 10.68
N VAL A 287 -2.50 -15.26 11.76
CA VAL A 287 -1.49 -16.33 11.77
C VAL A 287 -2.12 -17.71 11.58
N LEU A 288 -3.29 -17.97 12.17
CA LEU A 288 -4.01 -19.24 12.00
C LEU A 288 -4.41 -19.49 10.54
N LYS A 289 -4.82 -18.45 9.81
CA LYS A 289 -5.09 -18.53 8.35
C LYS A 289 -3.84 -19.03 7.60
N HIS A 290 -2.66 -18.48 7.90
CA HIS A 290 -1.39 -18.94 7.31
C HIS A 290 -1.04 -20.38 7.69
N LEU A 291 -1.25 -20.75 8.96
CA LEU A 291 -0.99 -22.11 9.46
C LEU A 291 -1.91 -23.15 8.79
N HIS A 292 -3.20 -22.84 8.61
CA HIS A 292 -4.14 -23.69 7.87
C HIS A 292 -3.78 -23.80 6.39
N ALA A 293 -3.42 -22.69 5.75
CA ALA A 293 -3.03 -22.69 4.33
C ALA A 293 -1.80 -23.57 4.08
N ARG A 294 -0.88 -23.65 5.05
CA ARG A 294 0.31 -24.52 5.01
C ARG A 294 0.04 -25.96 5.47
N GLY A 295 -1.18 -26.28 5.91
CA GLY A 295 -1.51 -27.60 6.45
C GLY A 295 -0.84 -27.91 7.80
N LEU A 296 -0.34 -26.89 8.51
CA LEU A 296 0.37 -27.06 9.79
C LEU A 296 -0.61 -27.23 10.96
N VAL A 297 -1.83 -26.72 10.81
CA VAL A 297 -2.96 -26.90 11.73
C VAL A 297 -4.15 -27.35 10.90
N SER A 298 -4.82 -28.42 11.33
CA SER A 298 -6.05 -28.90 10.67
C SER A 298 -7.14 -27.84 10.73
N ARG A 299 -7.89 -27.64 9.64
CA ARG A 299 -9.07 -26.74 9.59
C ARG A 299 -10.19 -27.13 10.58
N THR A 300 -10.13 -28.34 11.14
CA THR A 300 -11.05 -28.81 12.18
C THR A 300 -10.67 -28.33 13.58
N ILE A 301 -9.45 -27.81 13.78
CA ILE A 301 -8.99 -27.27 15.06
C ILE A 301 -9.17 -25.76 15.01
N THR A 302 -10.28 -25.29 15.56
CA THR A 302 -10.66 -23.85 15.57
C THR A 302 -10.53 -23.22 16.95
N GLU A 303 -10.61 -24.02 18.01
CA GLU A 303 -10.54 -23.54 19.39
C GLU A 303 -9.13 -23.04 19.73
N GLU A 304 -9.03 -21.82 20.26
CA GLU A 304 -7.78 -21.10 20.45
C GLU A 304 -6.76 -21.90 21.29
N ASP A 305 -7.24 -22.50 22.38
CA ASP A 305 -6.43 -23.32 23.30
C ASP A 305 -5.96 -24.63 22.65
N ALA A 306 -6.80 -25.24 21.81
CA ALA A 306 -6.44 -26.46 21.10
C ALA A 306 -5.37 -26.19 20.02
N VAL A 307 -5.49 -25.07 19.30
CA VAL A 307 -4.46 -24.60 18.37
C VAL A 307 -3.15 -24.33 19.12
N ALA A 308 -3.19 -23.57 20.22
CA ALA A 308 -2.00 -23.25 21.00
C ALA A 308 -1.31 -24.51 21.52
N HIS A 309 -2.07 -25.47 22.06
CA HIS A 309 -1.53 -26.74 22.53
C HIS A 309 -0.86 -27.55 21.39
N HIS A 310 -1.54 -27.68 20.25
CA HIS A 310 -0.99 -28.36 19.07
C HIS A 310 0.32 -27.73 18.60
N LEU A 311 0.37 -26.40 18.47
CA LEU A 311 1.58 -25.69 18.04
C LEU A 311 2.74 -25.85 19.02
N ALA A 312 2.46 -25.73 20.33
CA ALA A 312 3.48 -25.90 21.37
C ALA A 312 4.06 -27.32 21.38
N GLN A 313 3.22 -28.35 21.23
CA GLN A 313 3.66 -29.73 21.12
C GLN A 313 4.55 -29.94 19.89
N ARG A 314 4.13 -29.45 18.72
CA ARG A 314 4.88 -29.61 17.46
C ARG A 314 6.23 -28.89 17.48
N LEU A 315 6.31 -27.73 18.13
CA LEU A 315 7.57 -27.02 18.38
C LEU A 315 8.52 -27.83 19.26
N ALA A 316 8.00 -28.44 20.34
CA ALA A 316 8.80 -29.27 21.23
C ALA A 316 9.33 -30.55 20.54
N GLU A 317 8.55 -31.11 19.61
CA GLU A 317 8.96 -32.26 18.79
C GLU A 317 10.02 -31.92 17.72
N GLY A 318 10.33 -30.63 17.50
CA GLY A 318 11.26 -30.19 16.46
C GLY A 318 10.74 -30.39 15.03
N GLY A 319 9.43 -30.57 14.86
CA GLY A 319 8.80 -30.96 13.59
C GLY A 319 8.54 -29.81 12.61
N TYR A 320 9.08 -28.61 12.85
CA TYR A 320 8.86 -27.43 12.02
C TYR A 320 10.13 -26.95 11.33
N ASP A 321 9.99 -26.63 10.04
CA ASP A 321 10.98 -25.81 9.34
C ASP A 321 11.00 -24.37 9.90
N ALA A 322 11.99 -23.57 9.48
CA ALA A 322 12.17 -22.21 9.97
C ALA A 322 10.93 -21.31 9.79
N GLY A 323 10.20 -21.47 8.68
CA GLY A 323 9.01 -20.66 8.40
C GLY A 323 7.81 -21.10 9.24
N ALA A 324 7.57 -22.42 9.34
CA ALA A 324 6.53 -22.98 10.20
C ALA A 324 6.76 -22.63 11.67
N ARG A 325 8.02 -22.68 12.12
CA ARG A 325 8.44 -22.26 13.46
C ARG A 325 8.11 -20.79 13.72
N HIS A 326 8.47 -19.91 12.78
CA HIS A 326 8.17 -18.47 12.89
C HIS A 326 6.68 -18.20 13.10
N TYR A 327 5.79 -18.79 12.28
CA TYR A 327 4.34 -18.61 12.44
C TYR A 327 3.81 -19.23 13.75
N ALA A 328 4.32 -20.38 14.17
CA ALA A 328 3.91 -21.00 15.43
C ALA A 328 4.30 -20.12 16.64
N GLU A 329 5.53 -19.60 16.65
CA GLU A 329 6.02 -18.68 17.68
C GLU A 329 5.22 -17.36 17.69
N LEU A 330 4.90 -16.80 16.51
CA LEU A 330 4.03 -15.62 16.41
C LEU A 330 2.63 -15.85 16.99
N TYR A 331 2.02 -17.01 16.73
CA TYR A 331 0.69 -17.35 17.28
C TYR A 331 0.73 -17.44 18.80
N LEU A 332 1.73 -18.16 19.34
CA LEU A 332 1.88 -18.40 20.76
C LEU A 332 2.23 -17.10 21.51
N GLY A 333 3.09 -16.26 20.93
CA GLY A 333 3.49 -14.96 21.45
C GLY A 333 2.51 -13.81 21.18
N ALA A 334 1.41 -14.05 20.47
CA ALA A 334 0.45 -13.00 20.07
C ALA A 334 -0.05 -12.18 21.27
N GLY A 335 0.05 -10.85 21.15
CA GLY A 335 -0.32 -9.90 22.21
C GLY A 335 0.79 -9.60 23.22
N SER A 336 1.95 -10.24 23.11
CA SER A 336 3.12 -9.84 23.90
C SER A 336 3.61 -8.47 23.44
N PRO A 337 3.87 -7.52 24.35
CA PRO A 337 4.49 -6.26 23.98
C PRO A 337 5.89 -6.52 23.42
N ALA A 338 6.34 -5.63 22.54
CA ALA A 338 7.76 -5.60 22.17
C ALA A 338 8.63 -5.31 23.39
N ALA A 339 9.92 -5.61 23.28
CA ALA A 339 10.89 -4.85 24.06
C ALA A 339 10.66 -3.35 23.79
N GLU A 340 10.54 -2.55 24.85
CA GLU A 340 10.42 -1.09 24.70
C GLU A 340 11.67 -0.59 23.95
N PRO A 341 11.51 0.03 22.77
CA PRO A 341 12.64 0.53 22.02
C PRO A 341 13.23 1.77 22.70
N GLU A 342 14.49 2.06 22.41
CA GLU A 342 15.16 3.27 22.91
C GLU A 342 14.49 4.54 22.39
N GLU A 343 13.99 4.51 21.14
CA GLU A 343 13.36 5.65 20.49
C GLU A 343 12.04 5.23 19.80
N ALA A 344 10.95 5.95 20.12
CA ALA A 344 9.64 5.79 19.49
C ALA A 344 8.90 7.13 19.38
N PHE A 345 8.04 7.26 18.37
CA PHE A 345 7.11 8.39 18.22
C PHE A 345 5.66 7.92 18.27
N GLY A 346 4.77 8.77 18.79
CA GLY A 346 3.32 8.54 18.78
C GLY A 346 2.66 9.26 17.61
N THR A 347 1.61 8.68 17.03
CA THR A 347 0.84 9.34 15.97
C THR A 347 -0.62 8.88 15.89
N ALA A 348 -1.53 9.81 15.59
CA ALA A 348 -2.97 9.55 15.43
C ALA A 348 -3.42 9.51 13.95
N LEU A 349 -2.48 9.42 13.00
CA LEU A 349 -2.78 9.48 11.56
C LEU A 349 -3.76 8.38 11.12
N ILE A 350 -3.60 7.15 11.62
CA ILE A 350 -4.51 6.02 11.28
C ILE A 350 -5.93 6.24 11.85
N GLY A 351 -6.04 7.02 12.93
CA GLY A 351 -7.29 7.45 13.53
C GLY A 351 -8.02 8.58 12.80
N GLY A 352 -7.42 9.11 11.73
CA GLY A 352 -8.02 10.16 10.89
C GLY A 352 -7.37 11.54 11.04
N ALA A 353 -6.31 11.68 11.83
CA ALA A 353 -5.52 12.91 11.81
C ALA A 353 -4.92 13.10 10.40
N ARG A 354 -5.06 14.31 9.84
CA ARG A 354 -4.62 14.60 8.46
C ARG A 354 -3.18 15.08 8.36
N SER A 355 -2.72 15.79 9.39
CA SER A 355 -1.33 16.21 9.58
C SER A 355 -1.11 16.61 11.03
N GLU A 356 0.08 16.33 11.55
CA GLU A 356 0.45 16.66 12.92
C GLU A 356 1.96 16.95 13.04
N PRO A 357 2.38 17.83 13.96
CA PRO A 357 3.80 17.99 14.29
C PRO A 357 4.36 16.72 14.89
N ASN A 358 5.57 16.32 14.47
CA ASN A 358 6.28 15.20 15.09
C ASN A 358 7.77 15.51 15.24
N PRO A 359 8.15 16.30 16.27
CA PRO A 359 9.52 16.76 16.45
C PRO A 359 10.51 15.62 16.75
N ASP A 360 10.01 14.50 17.29
CA ASP A 360 10.85 13.36 17.63
C ASP A 360 11.28 12.62 16.37
N LEU A 361 10.34 12.30 15.48
CA LEU A 361 10.67 11.72 14.17
C LEU A 361 11.53 12.68 13.34
N ASP A 362 11.22 13.98 13.36
CA ASP A 362 12.00 15.00 12.66
C ASP A 362 13.48 15.00 13.10
N ARG A 363 13.75 14.93 14.41
CA ARG A 363 15.11 14.86 14.94
C ARG A 363 15.79 13.55 14.57
N ALA A 364 15.10 12.41 14.68
CA ALA A 364 15.66 11.10 14.36
C ALA A 364 16.09 11.04 12.88
N ILE A 365 15.19 11.42 11.97
CA ILE A 365 15.47 11.45 10.52
C ILE A 365 16.58 12.43 10.16
N ALA A 366 16.63 13.62 10.78
CA ALA A 366 17.68 14.61 10.50
C ALA A 366 19.08 14.16 10.94
N ARG A 367 19.17 13.25 11.93
CA ARG A 367 20.44 12.70 12.42
C ARG A 367 20.88 11.44 11.68
N PHE A 368 19.94 10.76 11.02
CA PHE A 368 20.23 9.52 10.32
C PHE A 368 20.96 9.79 9.00
N ASP A 369 22.09 9.12 8.79
CA ASP A 369 22.85 9.22 7.56
C ASP A 369 22.32 8.22 6.51
N PHE A 370 21.64 8.75 5.49
CA PHE A 370 21.14 7.96 4.35
C PHE A 370 22.20 7.74 3.26
N THR A 371 23.38 8.37 3.35
CA THR A 371 24.46 8.25 2.35
C THR A 371 24.85 6.80 2.05
N PRO A 372 24.92 5.86 3.03
CA PRO A 372 25.25 4.46 2.78
C PRO A 372 24.26 3.72 1.87
N PHE A 373 23.03 4.24 1.68
CA PHE A 373 22.01 3.64 0.82
C PHE A 373 22.05 4.12 -0.63
N LEU A 374 22.87 5.13 -0.92
CA LEU A 374 22.99 5.62 -2.29
C LEU A 374 23.71 4.59 -3.15
N PRO A 375 23.26 4.37 -4.40
CA PRO A 375 23.99 3.53 -5.34
C PRO A 375 25.41 4.09 -5.51
N ARG A 376 26.39 3.18 -5.51
CA ARG A 376 27.82 3.51 -5.66
C ARG A 376 28.22 3.72 -7.11
#